data_AF-A0A521ZQE6-F1
#
_entry.id   AF-A0A521ZQE6-F1
#
_cell.length_a   1.000
_cell.length_b   1.000
_cell.length_c   1.000
_cell.angle_alpha   90.00
_cell.angle_beta   90.00
_cell.angle_gamma   90.00
#
_symmetry.space_group_name_H-M   'P 1'
#
loop_
_entity.id
_entity.type
_entity.pdbx_description
1 polymer ?
#
loop_
_entity_poly.entity_id
_entity_poly.type
_entity_poly.pdbx_seq_one_letter_code
_entity_poly.pdbx_strand_id
1 'polypeptide(L)' 'ATALFMMGYGLVRFCVEFTREPDDFLGLLSMGLSMGQWLSLPMVLIGALLWFYTGKRDVKPS' A
#
# COMPACT_ATOMS: atom_id res chain seq x y z
N ALA A 1 0.96 1.89 15.60
CA ALA A 1 2.18 1.26 15.06
C ALA A 1 1.91 0.47 13.77
N THR A 2 1.06 -0.55 13.79
CA THR A 2 0.81 -1.43 12.62
C THR A 2 0.26 -0.73 11.37
N ALA A 3 -0.67 0.21 11.52
CA ALA A 3 -1.22 0.96 10.38
C ALA A 3 -0.14 1.74 9.61
N LEU A 4 0.75 2.41 10.35
CA LEU A 4 1.87 3.17 9.77
C LEU A 4 2.88 2.24 9.09
N PHE A 5 3.13 1.06 9.67
CA PHE A 5 3.99 0.04 9.07
C PHE A 5 3.41 -0.49 7.75
N MET A 6 2.11 -0.81 7.70
CA MET A 6 1.44 -1.29 6.48
C MET A 6 1.46 -0.23 5.37
N MET A 7 1.18 1.03 5.72
CA MET A 7 1.26 2.15 4.77
C MET A 7 2.68 2.34 4.25
N GLY A 8 3.67 2.46 5.14
CA GLY A 8 5.07 2.73 4.78
C GLY A 8 5.68 1.60 3.97
N TYR A 9 5.50 0.35 4.39
CA TYR A 9 5.98 -0.82 3.67
C TYR A 9 5.33 -0.97 2.29
N GLY A 10 4.01 -0.77 2.19
CA GLY A 10 3.28 -0.81 0.93
C GLY A 10 3.76 0.26 -0.06
N LEU A 11 4.02 1.49 0.42
CA LEU A 11 4.56 2.58 -0.38
C LEU A 11 5.97 2.29 -0.90
N VAL A 12 6.88 1.86 -0.03
CA VAL A 12 8.25 1.52 -0.44
C VAL A 12 8.24 0.40 -1.48
N ARG A 13 7.43 -0.64 -1.26
CA ARG A 13 7.28 -1.75 -2.22
C ARG A 13 6.76 -1.28 -3.57
N PHE A 14 5.74 -0.42 -3.59
CA PHE A 14 5.20 0.17 -4.82
C PHE A 14 6.26 0.97 -5.59
N CYS A 15 7.04 1.78 -4.88
CA CYS A 15 8.15 2.57 -5.47
C CYS A 15 9.26 1.69 -6.03
N VAL A 16 9.72 0.67 -5.28
CA VAL A 16 10.77 -0.26 -5.71
C VAL A 16 10.37 -1.02 -6.97
N GLU A 17 9.09 -1.34 -7.10
CA GLU A 17 8.57 -2.08 -8.25
C GLU A 17 8.67 -1.29 -9.57
N PHE A 18 8.70 0.05 -9.56
CA PHE A 18 8.99 0.86 -10.77
C PHE A 18 10.44 0.79 -11.21
N THR A 19 11.35 0.46 -10.30
CA THR A 19 12.78 0.32 -10.59
C THR A 19 13.17 -1.10 -11.00
N ARG A 20 12.25 -2.06 -10.83
CA ARG A 20 12.41 -3.42 -11.33
C ARG A 20 12.08 -3.44 -12.82
N GLU A 21 12.83 -4.22 -13.59
CA GLU A 21 12.44 -4.51 -14.98
C GLU A 21 11.04 -5.15 -14.99
N PRO A 22 10.13 -4.68 -15.86
CA PRO A 22 8.82 -5.29 -16.00
C PRO A 22 9.01 -6.74 -16.42
N ASP A 23 8.37 -7.66 -15.70
CA ASP A 23 8.47 -9.09 -15.97
C ASP A 23 7.99 -9.40 -17.40
N ASP A 24 8.93 -9.77 -18.29
CA ASP A 24 8.69 -10.01 -19.74
C ASP A 24 7.61 -11.08 -20.00
N PHE A 25 7.33 -11.94 -19.01
CA PHE A 25 6.42 -13.08 -19.15
C PHE A 25 4.95 -12.76 -18.85
N LEU A 26 4.68 -11.80 -17.96
CA LEU A 26 3.32 -11.37 -17.60
C LEU A 26 2.95 -10.02 -18.21
N GLY A 27 3.94 -9.24 -18.65
CA GLY A 27 3.76 -7.87 -19.11
C GLY A 27 3.21 -6.96 -18.00
N LEU A 28 2.78 -5.77 -18.38
CA LEU A 28 2.04 -4.91 -17.47
C LEU A 28 0.58 -5.40 -17.36
N LEU A 29 0.07 -5.54 -16.14
CA LEU A 29 -1.34 -5.84 -15.87
C LEU A 29 -2.22 -4.61 -16.17
N SER A 30 -3.53 -4.70 -15.91
CA SER A 30 -4.46 -3.58 -16.14
C SER A 30 -3.93 -2.28 -15.51
N MET A 31 -4.07 -1.19 -16.27
CA MET A 31 -3.50 0.15 -16.00
C MET A 31 -1.97 0.29 -16.15
N GLY A 32 -1.26 -0.69 -16.70
CA GLY A 32 0.18 -0.54 -16.90
C GLY A 32 1.01 -0.79 -15.62
N LEU A 33 0.44 -1.52 -14.64
CA LEU A 33 1.07 -1.80 -13.37
C LEU A 33 1.58 -3.24 -13.30
N SER A 34 2.68 -3.47 -12.59
CA SER A 34 3.16 -4.84 -12.33
C SER A 34 2.29 -5.57 -11.31
N MET A 35 2.43 -6.88 -11.22
CA MET A 35 1.77 -7.69 -10.18
C MET A 35 2.14 -7.23 -8.76
N GLY A 36 3.40 -6.82 -8.54
CA GLY A 36 3.88 -6.30 -7.25
C GLY A 36 3.23 -4.98 -6.86
N GLN A 37 2.93 -4.11 -7.83
CA GLN A 37 2.19 -2.86 -7.63
C GLN A 37 0.73 -3.14 -7.24
N TRP A 38 0.10 -4.09 -7.92
CA TRP A 38 -1.27 -4.51 -7.59
C TRP A 38 -1.39 -5.10 -6.18
N LEU A 39 -0.40 -5.85 -5.70
CA LEU A 39 -0.40 -6.38 -4.32
C LEU A 39 -0.09 -5.30 -3.26
N SER A 40 0.64 -4.24 -3.61
CA SER A 40 0.98 -3.17 -2.67
C SER A 40 -0.15 -2.16 -2.47
N LEU A 41 -0.97 -1.88 -3.50
CA LEU A 41 -2.16 -1.02 -3.39
C LEU A 41 -3.12 -1.40 -2.24
N PRO A 42 -3.60 -2.65 -2.10
CA PRO A 42 -4.50 -3.03 -1.02
C PRO A 42 -3.83 -2.93 0.35
N MET A 43 -2.51 -3.18 0.47
CA MET A 43 -1.79 -2.98 1.73
C MET A 43 -1.76 -1.50 2.16
N VAL A 44 -1.49 -0.59 1.22
CA VAL A 44 -1.51 0.86 1.48
C VAL A 44 -2.92 1.32 1.85
N LEU A 45 -3.94 0.85 1.12
CA LEU A 45 -5.36 1.14 1.39
C LEU A 45 -5.79 0.68 2.78
N ILE A 46 -5.47 -0.56 3.16
CA ILE A 46 -5.80 -1.10 4.49
C ILE A 46 -5.09 -0.31 5.58
N GLY A 47 -3.80 0.01 5.39
CA GLY A 47 -3.05 0.83 6.32
C GLY A 47 -3.67 2.23 6.50
N ALA A 48 -4.08 2.88 5.40
CA ALA A 48 -4.74 4.18 5.41
C ALA A 48 -6.11 4.12 6.10
N LEU A 49 -6.93 3.11 5.78
CA LEU A 49 -8.22 2.88 6.42
C LEU A 49 -8.07 2.68 7.94
N LEU A 50 -7.11 1.87 8.36
CA LEU A 50 -6.81 1.65 9.77
C LEU A 50 -6.37 2.96 10.44
N TRP A 51 -5.49 3.75 9.80
CA TRP A 51 -5.05 5.05 10.31
C TRP A 51 -6.22 6.01 10.53
N PHE A 52 -7.09 6.16 9.52
CA PHE A 52 -8.29 7.00 9.61
C PHE A 52 -9.28 6.51 10.66
N TYR A 53 -9.44 5.20 10.80
CA TYR A 53 -10.38 4.62 11.76
C TYR A 53 -9.88 4.71 13.21
N THR A 54 -8.57 4.57 13.45
CA THR A 54 -7.99 4.75 14.79
C THR A 54 -7.86 6.20 15.18
N GLY A 55 -7.57 7.11 14.24
CA GLY A 55 -7.52 8.56 14.50
C GLY A 55 -8.85 9.15 14.98
N LYS A 56 -9.98 8.47 14.71
CA LYS A 56 -11.31 8.84 15.19
C LYS A 56 -11.63 8.36 16.61
N ARG A 57 -10.73 7.62 17.27
CA ARG A 57 -10.98 7.03 18.60
C ARG A 57 -10.40 7.82 19.78
N ASP A 58 -9.80 8.98 19.53
CA ASP A 58 -9.00 9.69 20.53
C ASP A 58 -9.61 10.95 21.16
N VAL A 59 -10.94 11.15 21.16
CA VAL A 59 -11.54 12.21 21.98
C VAL A 59 -12.92 11.81 22.48
N LYS A 60 -12.98 11.10 23.61
CA LYS A 60 -14.12 11.24 24.52
C LYS A 60 -13.55 11.59 25.90
N PRO A 61 -13.50 12.88 26.28
CA PRO A 61 -13.14 13.23 27.64
C PRO A 61 -14.24 12.67 28.55
N SER A 62 -13.80 11.88 29.54
CA SER A 62 -14.62 11.38 30.65
C SER A 62 -15.23 12.50 31.45
#